data_AF-A0A9E6BQ87-F1
#
_entry.id   AF-A0A9E6BQ87-F1
#
_cell.length_a   1.000
_cell.length_b   1.000
_cell.length_c   1.000
_cell.angle_alpha   90.00
_cell.angle_beta   90.00
_cell.angle_gamma   90.00
#
_symmetry.space_group_name_H-M   'P 1'
#
loop_
_entity.id
_entity.type
_entity.pdbx_description
1 polymer ?
#
loop_
_entity_poly.entity_id
_entity_poly.type
_entity_poly.pdbx_seq_one_letter_code
_entity_poly.pdbx_strand_id
1 'polypeptide(L)'
;MVVEPIVGRSGRRGWTVTWKGRGWWKSFDEYLELIRSAQSLASEQSPAEPPTLIVPSCKYHLPASADESWRRDEYEFTTRRLLEAWNAGRHAQRNAAMPLEKDFSPTLAGDERASQQQQVLRWLRTVPRLLRDAVAKSSEAAPAGRSGREAVYVGLKIFNALFEDDFQLEMLRAIHEAGEDRPNFYIYANRLFDPNREFDGKRGVAYGGPDLSDRNLRVMTQFAALCRRGEIPAPLPWSATGNIDSGRMALEYALRGATSFQLHTFFQLPASEFDLQSGTRTDKALHKLYFHPKTGFIVWMHHLAEVLSLPRKPLRFRDVVGRLESVLQSGR
;
A
#
# COMPACT_ATOMS: atom_id res chain seq x y z
N MET A 1 -13.51 8.93 -13.75
CA MET A 1 -13.01 9.18 -12.37
C MET A 1 -13.42 10.59 -12.00
N VAL A 2 -13.95 10.80 -10.80
CA VAL A 2 -14.44 12.07 -10.26
C VAL A 2 -13.69 12.34 -8.98
N VAL A 3 -13.20 13.57 -8.81
CA VAL A 3 -12.50 14.03 -7.61
C VAL A 3 -13.43 15.03 -6.94
N GLU A 4 -13.79 14.77 -5.70
CA GLU A 4 -14.84 15.53 -5.00
C GLU A 4 -14.46 15.78 -3.54
N PRO A 5 -14.88 16.92 -2.98
CA PRO A 5 -14.71 17.17 -1.56
C PRO A 5 -15.54 16.18 -0.73
N ILE A 6 -15.01 15.83 0.43
CA ILE A 6 -15.71 14.99 1.42
C ILE A 6 -15.44 15.56 2.81
N VAL A 7 -16.39 15.37 3.73
CA VAL A 7 -16.24 15.75 5.14
C VAL A 7 -16.29 14.47 5.96
N GLY A 8 -15.26 14.24 6.78
CA GLY A 8 -15.25 13.10 7.70
C GLY A 8 -16.17 13.33 8.90
N ARG A 9 -16.39 12.27 9.68
CA ARG A 9 -17.17 12.31 10.92
C ARG A 9 -16.59 13.28 11.96
N SER A 10 -15.28 13.52 11.91
CA SER A 10 -14.59 14.53 12.73
C SER A 10 -14.84 15.98 12.29
N GLY A 11 -15.60 16.21 11.22
CA GLY A 11 -15.81 17.53 10.62
C GLY A 11 -14.64 18.00 9.75
N ARG A 12 -13.53 17.25 9.71
CA ARG A 12 -12.38 17.55 8.86
C ARG A 12 -12.79 17.44 7.40
N ARG A 13 -12.48 18.48 6.62
CA ARG A 13 -12.63 18.48 5.16
C ARG A 13 -11.46 17.74 4.51
N GLY A 14 -11.73 17.06 3.41
CA GLY A 14 -10.73 16.42 2.57
C GLY A 14 -11.29 16.12 1.19
N TRP A 15 -10.63 15.19 0.50
CA TRP A 15 -10.97 14.82 -0.86
C TRP A 15 -11.12 13.31 -0.97
N THR A 16 -12.06 12.87 -1.81
CA THR A 16 -12.16 11.49 -2.27
C THR A 16 -12.11 11.48 -3.79
N VAL A 17 -11.67 10.36 -4.34
CA VAL A 17 -11.72 10.12 -5.77
C VAL A 17 -12.65 8.97 -6.01
N THR A 18 -13.77 9.15 -6.68
CA THR A 18 -14.70 8.07 -7.00
C THR A 18 -14.52 7.69 -8.48
N TRP A 19 -14.40 6.42 -8.84
CA TRP A 19 -14.28 6.03 -10.25
C TRP A 19 -15.19 4.88 -10.63
N LYS A 20 -15.59 4.90 -11.91
CA LYS A 20 -16.31 3.83 -12.58
C LYS A 20 -15.29 2.88 -13.22
N GLY A 21 -15.44 1.58 -12.98
CA GLY A 21 -14.67 0.55 -13.70
C GLY A 21 -13.40 0.05 -13.00
N ARG A 22 -12.51 -0.55 -13.79
CA ARG A 22 -11.29 -1.24 -13.34
C ARG A 22 -10.12 -0.25 -13.21
N GLY A 23 -9.20 -0.51 -12.27
CA GLY A 23 -8.02 0.35 -12.05
C GLY A 23 -7.10 0.43 -13.27
N TRP A 24 -6.95 -0.67 -14.01
CA TRP A 24 -6.29 -0.74 -15.32
C TRP A 24 -7.35 -1.05 -16.39
N TRP A 25 -7.36 -0.28 -17.47
CA TRP A 25 -8.37 -0.38 -18.54
C TRP A 25 -7.84 -0.97 -19.85
N LYS A 26 -6.51 -1.05 -19.99
CA LYS A 26 -5.79 -1.62 -21.13
C LYS A 26 -5.66 -3.14 -21.00
N SER A 27 -5.06 -3.79 -22.00
CA SER A 27 -4.80 -5.23 -21.99
C SER A 27 -3.76 -5.62 -20.93
N PHE A 28 -3.68 -6.92 -20.60
CA PHE A 28 -2.65 -7.43 -19.69
C PHE A 28 -1.25 -7.29 -20.31
N ASP A 29 -1.07 -7.54 -21.61
CA ASP A 29 0.24 -7.35 -22.27
C ASP A 29 0.72 -5.90 -22.24
N GLU A 30 -0.20 -4.93 -22.39
CA GLU A 30 0.16 -3.51 -22.18
C GLU A 30 0.55 -3.21 -20.74
N TYR A 31 0.01 -3.93 -19.75
CA TYR A 31 0.44 -3.80 -18.35
C TYR A 31 1.85 -4.37 -18.14
N LEU A 32 2.16 -5.51 -18.77
CA LEU A 32 3.51 -6.08 -18.76
C LEU A 32 4.52 -5.13 -19.41
N GLU A 33 4.13 -4.46 -20.50
CA GLU A 33 4.99 -3.47 -21.14
C GLU A 33 5.22 -2.23 -20.28
N LEU A 34 4.19 -1.78 -19.54
CA LEU A 34 4.35 -0.72 -18.55
C LEU A 34 5.38 -1.10 -17.49
N ILE A 35 5.41 -2.35 -17.03
CA ILE A 35 6.41 -2.84 -16.05
C ILE A 35 7.82 -2.73 -16.64
N ARG A 36 8.04 -3.21 -17.87
CA ARG A 36 9.35 -3.14 -18.55
C ARG A 36 9.80 -1.70 -18.76
N SER A 37 8.91 -0.86 -19.26
CA SER A 37 9.17 0.56 -19.50
C SER A 37 9.50 1.31 -18.20
N ALA A 38 8.75 1.07 -17.12
CA ALA A 38 9.00 1.70 -15.83
C ALA A 38 10.36 1.31 -15.24
N GLN A 39 10.77 0.05 -15.38
CA GLN A 39 12.11 -0.38 -14.96
C GLN A 39 13.22 0.24 -15.79
N SER A 40 13.03 0.34 -17.12
CA SER A 40 14.01 0.99 -17.99
C SER A 40 14.23 2.45 -17.58
N LEU A 41 13.16 3.20 -17.30
CA LEU A 41 13.24 4.57 -16.79
C LEU A 41 13.90 4.66 -15.41
N ALA A 42 13.57 3.74 -14.48
CA ALA A 42 14.21 3.70 -13.17
C ALA A 42 15.72 3.39 -13.26
N SER A 43 16.15 2.63 -14.27
CA SER A 43 17.55 2.28 -14.50
C SER A 43 18.39 3.39 -15.15
N GLU A 44 17.77 4.35 -15.82
CA GLU A 44 18.44 5.51 -16.44
C GLU A 44 18.82 6.59 -15.41
N GLN A 45 18.46 6.39 -14.14
CA GLN A 45 18.83 7.27 -13.03
C GLN A 45 20.34 7.15 -12.71
N SER A 46 20.90 8.22 -12.15
CA SER A 46 22.34 8.36 -11.85
C SER A 46 22.93 7.13 -11.12
N PRO A 47 24.14 6.65 -11.48
CA PRO A 47 24.80 5.54 -10.80
C PRO A 47 25.03 5.74 -9.29
N ALA A 48 24.99 7.00 -8.83
CA ALA A 48 25.21 7.37 -7.44
C ALA A 48 23.98 7.16 -6.54
N GLU A 49 22.78 6.95 -7.13
CA GLU A 49 21.54 6.78 -6.38
C GLU A 49 20.93 5.39 -6.58
N PRO A 50 20.32 4.79 -5.55
CA PRO A 50 19.55 3.58 -5.77
C PRO A 50 18.37 3.90 -6.70
N PRO A 51 18.12 3.05 -7.70
CA PRO A 51 17.03 3.26 -8.64
C PRO A 51 15.68 3.23 -7.92
N THR A 52 14.72 3.96 -8.46
CA THR A 52 13.33 3.94 -7.96
C THR A 52 12.77 2.52 -8.02
N LEU A 53 12.30 1.99 -6.89
CA LEU A 53 11.70 0.66 -6.84
C LEU A 53 10.34 0.65 -7.56
N ILE A 54 10.21 -0.21 -8.57
CA ILE A 54 8.95 -0.47 -9.26
C ILE A 54 8.27 -1.68 -8.61
N VAL A 55 6.98 -1.55 -8.27
CA VAL A 55 6.19 -2.64 -7.66
C VAL A 55 4.93 -2.88 -8.49
N PRO A 56 4.88 -3.96 -9.30
CA PRO A 56 3.65 -4.42 -9.93
C PRO A 56 2.55 -4.69 -8.88
N SER A 57 1.31 -4.34 -9.22
CA SER A 57 0.14 -4.56 -8.38
C SER A 57 -0.94 -5.30 -9.16
N CYS A 58 -1.47 -6.40 -8.62
CA CYS A 58 -2.41 -7.25 -9.31
C CYS A 58 -3.54 -7.75 -8.40
N LYS A 59 -4.73 -7.90 -8.97
CA LYS A 59 -5.87 -8.57 -8.33
C LYS A 59 -5.98 -9.97 -8.91
N TYR A 60 -6.18 -10.94 -8.03
CA TYR A 60 -6.38 -12.34 -8.36
C TYR A 60 -7.76 -12.78 -7.90
N HIS A 61 -8.27 -13.85 -8.50
CA HIS A 61 -9.46 -14.57 -8.04
C HIS A 61 -9.41 -14.85 -6.54
N LEU A 62 -10.56 -14.67 -5.88
CA LEU A 62 -10.78 -15.02 -4.49
C LEU A 62 -12.06 -15.86 -4.42
N PRO A 63 -12.02 -17.10 -3.89
CA PRO A 63 -13.20 -17.92 -3.72
C PRO A 63 -14.26 -17.20 -2.90
N ALA A 64 -15.51 -17.27 -3.34
CA ALA A 64 -16.68 -16.69 -2.69
C ALA A 64 -17.10 -17.45 -1.44
N SER A 65 -16.85 -18.75 -1.39
CA SER A 65 -17.19 -19.63 -0.28
C SER A 65 -16.05 -20.61 0.03
N ALA A 66 -16.22 -21.39 1.11
CA ALA A 66 -15.32 -22.49 1.44
C ALA A 66 -15.27 -23.56 0.33
N ASP A 67 -16.41 -23.80 -0.33
CA ASP A 67 -16.60 -24.85 -1.34
C ASP A 67 -16.12 -24.44 -2.74
N GLU A 68 -16.04 -23.13 -3.03
CA GLU A 68 -15.47 -22.67 -4.30
C GLU A 68 -13.96 -22.94 -4.33
N SER A 69 -13.51 -23.55 -5.42
CA SER A 69 -12.10 -23.84 -5.65
C SER A 69 -11.33 -22.57 -6.05
N TRP A 70 -10.05 -22.55 -5.68
CA TRP A 70 -9.13 -21.52 -6.16
C TRP A 70 -8.85 -21.68 -7.65
N ARG A 71 -8.93 -20.59 -8.43
CA ARG A 71 -8.51 -20.58 -9.84
C ARG A 71 -6.99 -20.56 -9.97
N ARG A 72 -6.34 -21.67 -9.63
CA ARG A 72 -4.87 -21.79 -9.59
C ARG A 72 -4.22 -21.41 -10.91
N ASP A 73 -4.81 -21.77 -12.04
CA ASP A 73 -4.28 -21.44 -13.36
C ASP A 73 -4.16 -19.92 -13.59
N GLU A 74 -5.08 -19.12 -13.03
CA GLU A 74 -5.01 -17.65 -13.09
C GLU A 74 -3.79 -17.13 -12.30
N TYR A 75 -3.53 -17.72 -11.12
CA TYR A 75 -2.36 -17.39 -10.31
C TYR A 75 -1.06 -17.76 -11.02
N GLU A 76 -1.01 -18.97 -11.60
CA GLU A 76 0.14 -19.47 -12.34
C GLU A 76 0.46 -18.60 -13.54
N PHE A 77 -0.51 -18.42 -14.44
CA PHE A 77 -0.35 -17.63 -15.65
C PHE A 77 0.05 -16.19 -15.33
N THR A 78 -0.72 -15.51 -14.48
CA THR A 78 -0.52 -14.08 -14.21
C THR A 78 0.82 -13.82 -13.53
N THR A 79 1.17 -14.62 -12.51
CA THR A 79 2.41 -14.40 -11.74
C THR A 79 3.65 -14.72 -12.56
N ARG A 80 3.63 -15.78 -13.39
CA ARG A 80 4.74 -16.10 -14.30
C ARG A 80 4.96 -14.98 -15.32
N ARG A 81 3.89 -14.50 -15.96
CA ARG A 81 3.97 -13.41 -16.95
C ARG A 81 4.49 -12.10 -16.35
N LEU A 82 4.08 -11.78 -15.13
CA LEU A 82 4.63 -10.64 -14.38
C LEU A 82 6.12 -10.83 -14.09
N LEU A 83 6.53 -12.02 -13.64
CA LEU A 83 7.93 -12.33 -13.35
C LEU A 83 8.81 -12.30 -14.62
N GLU A 84 8.32 -12.83 -15.74
CA GLU A 84 8.99 -12.74 -17.04
C GLU A 84 9.19 -11.28 -17.48
N ALA A 85 8.16 -10.45 -17.38
CA ALA A 85 8.27 -9.03 -17.67
C ALA A 85 9.24 -8.33 -16.70
N TRP A 86 9.25 -8.75 -15.44
CA TRP A 86 10.18 -8.23 -14.44
C TRP A 86 11.64 -8.55 -14.79
N ASN A 87 11.91 -9.80 -15.14
CA ASN A 87 13.25 -10.29 -15.50
C ASN A 87 13.73 -9.79 -16.87
N ALA A 88 12.83 -9.35 -17.75
CA ALA A 88 13.20 -8.73 -19.01
C ALA A 88 13.73 -7.29 -18.86
N GLY A 89 13.41 -6.61 -17.74
CA GLY A 89 13.84 -5.24 -17.50
C GLY A 89 15.30 -5.14 -17.04
N ARG A 90 15.94 -3.98 -17.25
CA ARG A 90 17.36 -3.73 -16.93
C ARG A 90 17.73 -3.91 -15.44
N HIS A 91 16.74 -4.00 -14.53
CA HIS A 91 16.96 -4.36 -13.12
C HIS A 91 17.22 -5.85 -12.87
N ALA A 92 16.98 -6.72 -13.85
CA ALA A 92 17.32 -8.14 -13.78
C ALA A 92 18.83 -8.38 -13.55
N GLN A 93 19.68 -7.37 -13.75
CA GLN A 93 21.12 -7.43 -13.46
C GLN A 93 21.46 -7.38 -11.95
N ARG A 94 20.50 -7.27 -11.03
CA ARG A 94 20.75 -7.33 -9.57
C ARG A 94 20.21 -8.58 -8.85
N ASN A 95 19.87 -9.66 -9.57
CA ASN A 95 19.38 -10.92 -8.98
C ASN A 95 18.30 -10.73 -7.87
N ALA A 96 17.48 -9.69 -8.03
CA ALA A 96 16.50 -9.28 -7.03
C ALA A 96 15.15 -9.94 -7.30
N ALA A 97 14.52 -10.43 -6.24
CA ALA A 97 13.16 -10.95 -6.31
C ALA A 97 12.19 -9.85 -6.79
N MET A 98 11.22 -10.22 -7.61
CA MET A 98 10.16 -9.31 -8.05
C MET A 98 9.29 -8.91 -6.84
N PRO A 99 9.25 -7.64 -6.42
CA PRO A 99 8.24 -7.21 -5.47
C PRO A 99 6.86 -7.30 -6.14
N LEU A 100 5.89 -7.90 -5.48
CA LEU A 100 4.54 -8.03 -6.02
C LEU A 100 3.51 -7.60 -4.98
N GLU A 101 2.76 -6.55 -5.27
CA GLU A 101 1.59 -6.16 -4.48
C GLU A 101 0.37 -6.96 -4.94
N LYS A 102 -0.15 -7.83 -4.08
CA LYS A 102 -1.49 -8.38 -4.26
C LYS A 102 -2.52 -7.41 -3.69
N ASP A 103 -3.37 -6.87 -4.56
CA ASP A 103 -4.41 -5.92 -4.19
C ASP A 103 -5.70 -6.63 -3.71
N PHE A 104 -6.06 -6.48 -2.43
CA PHE A 104 -7.43 -6.79 -2.00
C PHE A 104 -8.32 -5.57 -2.26
N SER A 105 -9.26 -5.73 -3.21
CA SER A 105 -10.17 -4.67 -3.63
C SER A 105 -11.00 -4.14 -2.45
N PRO A 106 -11.21 -2.82 -2.36
CA PRO A 106 -12.06 -2.26 -1.30
C PRO A 106 -13.53 -2.65 -1.49
N THR A 107 -13.94 -2.99 -2.71
CA THR A 107 -15.28 -3.52 -3.00
C THR A 107 -15.53 -4.89 -2.37
N LEU A 108 -14.47 -5.62 -1.99
CA LEU A 108 -14.65 -6.85 -1.20
C LEU A 108 -15.33 -6.53 0.12
N ALA A 109 -15.06 -5.38 0.73
CA ALA A 109 -15.63 -5.03 2.04
C ALA A 109 -17.16 -5.03 2.04
N GLY A 110 -17.80 -4.61 0.95
CA GLY A 110 -19.25 -4.63 0.79
C GLY A 110 -19.79 -5.82 0.02
N ASP A 111 -18.94 -6.79 -0.29
CA ASP A 111 -19.32 -8.01 -0.96
C ASP A 111 -19.84 -9.02 0.07
N GLU A 112 -20.91 -9.75 -0.24
CA GLU A 112 -21.39 -10.85 0.61
C GLU A 112 -20.27 -11.84 0.93
N ARG A 113 -19.29 -11.99 0.03
CA ARG A 113 -18.09 -12.83 0.21
C ARG A 113 -17.21 -12.41 1.38
N ALA A 114 -17.15 -11.12 1.73
CA ALA A 114 -16.39 -10.64 2.88
C ALA A 114 -17.25 -10.45 4.14
N SER A 115 -18.54 -10.82 4.10
CA SER A 115 -19.41 -10.83 5.28
C SER A 115 -19.05 -11.95 6.26
N GLN A 116 -18.15 -12.85 5.87
CA GLN A 116 -17.59 -13.89 6.72
C GLN A 116 -16.13 -13.61 7.05
N GLN A 117 -15.87 -13.25 8.31
CA GLN A 117 -14.54 -13.00 8.85
C GLN A 117 -13.55 -14.14 8.53
N GLN A 118 -13.98 -15.39 8.69
CA GLN A 118 -13.14 -16.57 8.43
C GLN A 118 -12.69 -16.70 6.97
N GLN A 119 -13.54 -16.31 6.02
CA GLN A 119 -13.20 -16.36 4.60
C GLN A 119 -12.14 -15.30 4.25
N VAL A 120 -12.22 -14.11 4.85
CA VAL A 120 -11.20 -13.06 4.71
C VAL A 120 -9.85 -13.52 5.26
N LEU A 121 -9.84 -14.11 6.46
CA LEU A 121 -8.61 -14.65 7.06
C LEU A 121 -8.03 -15.80 6.22
N ARG A 122 -8.88 -16.69 5.70
CA ARG A 122 -8.48 -17.74 4.75
C ARG A 122 -7.80 -17.15 3.53
N TRP A 123 -8.33 -16.07 2.95
CA TRP A 123 -7.68 -15.42 1.83
C TRP A 123 -6.31 -14.84 2.19
N LEU A 124 -6.20 -14.13 3.32
CA LEU A 124 -4.95 -13.51 3.76
C LEU A 124 -3.83 -14.55 3.99
N ARG A 125 -4.18 -15.73 4.53
CA ARG A 125 -3.24 -16.84 4.75
C ARG A 125 -2.89 -17.59 3.46
N THR A 126 -3.85 -17.77 2.55
CA THR A 126 -3.68 -18.65 1.38
C THR A 126 -3.00 -17.97 0.19
N VAL A 127 -3.33 -16.70 -0.06
CA VAL A 127 -2.88 -15.98 -1.26
C VAL A 127 -1.36 -15.93 -1.41
N PRO A 128 -0.57 -15.59 -0.38
CA PRO A 128 0.89 -15.57 -0.51
C PRO A 128 1.49 -16.91 -0.95
N ARG A 129 0.94 -18.03 -0.45
CA ARG A 129 1.36 -19.38 -0.86
C ARG A 129 1.11 -19.60 -2.35
N LEU A 130 -0.09 -19.28 -2.83
CA LEU A 130 -0.46 -19.47 -4.24
C LEU A 130 0.44 -18.66 -5.20
N LEU A 131 0.82 -17.45 -4.81
CA LEU A 131 1.73 -16.61 -5.61
C LEU A 131 3.14 -17.20 -5.68
N ARG A 132 3.64 -17.79 -4.59
CA ARG A 132 4.96 -18.46 -4.58
C ARG A 132 4.92 -19.80 -5.32
N ASP A 133 3.87 -20.59 -5.11
CA ASP A 133 3.64 -21.87 -5.80
C ASP A 133 3.57 -21.66 -7.32
N ALA A 134 2.98 -20.55 -7.78
CA ALA A 134 2.85 -20.22 -9.20
C ALA A 134 4.18 -20.20 -9.96
N VAL A 135 5.27 -19.82 -9.28
CA VAL A 135 6.61 -19.68 -9.86
C VAL A 135 7.62 -20.70 -9.32
N ALA A 136 7.23 -21.52 -8.33
CA ALA A 136 8.11 -22.46 -7.63
C ALA A 136 8.82 -23.46 -8.57
N LYS A 137 8.13 -23.90 -9.64
CA LYS A 137 8.64 -24.88 -10.62
C LYS A 137 9.31 -24.22 -11.83
N SER A 138 9.33 -22.89 -11.92
CA SER A 138 9.84 -22.17 -13.09
C SER A 138 11.35 -21.93 -12.95
N SER A 139 12.16 -22.96 -13.20
CA SER A 139 13.62 -22.87 -13.17
C SER A 139 14.19 -21.86 -14.18
N GLU A 140 13.47 -21.59 -15.27
CA GLU A 140 13.86 -20.64 -16.31
C GLU A 140 13.62 -19.17 -15.91
N ALA A 141 12.79 -18.91 -14.90
CA ALA A 141 12.40 -17.57 -14.48
C ALA A 141 12.98 -17.15 -13.11
N ALA A 142 13.69 -18.05 -12.42
CA ALA A 142 14.33 -17.71 -11.15
C ALA A 142 15.70 -17.04 -11.41
N PRO A 143 16.04 -15.95 -10.69
CA PRO A 143 17.41 -15.42 -10.72
C PRO A 143 18.42 -16.49 -10.29
N ALA A 144 19.62 -16.46 -10.88
CA ALA A 144 20.65 -17.47 -10.60
C ALA A 144 20.89 -17.65 -9.10
N GLY A 145 20.75 -18.90 -8.60
CA GLY A 145 20.98 -19.26 -7.20
C GLY A 145 19.80 -19.09 -6.24
N ARG A 146 18.58 -18.79 -6.72
CA ARG A 146 17.36 -18.75 -5.90
C ARG A 146 16.39 -19.88 -6.25
N SER A 147 15.65 -20.36 -5.25
CA SER A 147 14.49 -21.21 -5.52
C SER A 147 13.38 -20.41 -6.21
N GLY A 148 12.51 -21.07 -6.99
CA GLY A 148 11.39 -20.37 -7.66
C GLY A 148 10.49 -19.61 -6.70
N ARG A 149 10.33 -20.08 -5.44
CA ARG A 149 9.54 -19.39 -4.40
C ARG A 149 10.18 -18.07 -3.93
N GLU A 150 11.50 -17.94 -4.04
CA GLU A 150 12.24 -16.72 -3.68
C GLU A 150 12.35 -15.72 -4.82
N ALA A 151 11.84 -16.06 -6.01
CA ALA A 151 11.79 -15.15 -7.15
C ALA A 151 10.75 -14.02 -6.96
N VAL A 152 9.83 -14.16 -6.00
CA VAL A 152 8.77 -13.18 -5.72
C VAL A 152 8.78 -12.75 -4.25
N TYR A 153 8.84 -11.44 -4.02
CA TYR A 153 8.74 -10.80 -2.72
C TYR A 153 7.30 -10.28 -2.54
N VAL A 154 6.47 -11.02 -1.82
CA VAL A 154 5.01 -10.83 -1.80
C VAL A 154 4.60 -9.76 -0.80
N GLY A 155 3.84 -8.78 -1.27
CA GLY A 155 3.16 -7.77 -0.46
C GLY A 155 1.64 -7.91 -0.53
N LEU A 156 0.95 -7.69 0.58
CA LEU A 156 -0.52 -7.67 0.59
C LEU A 156 -1.04 -6.26 0.82
N LYS A 157 -1.87 -5.75 -0.09
CA LYS A 157 -2.62 -4.51 0.15
C LYS A 157 -3.94 -4.83 0.79
N ILE A 158 -3.98 -4.64 2.10
CA ILE A 158 -5.09 -5.02 2.96
C ILE A 158 -6.21 -4.00 2.77
N PHE A 159 -7.45 -4.47 2.67
CA PHE A 159 -8.62 -3.59 2.55
C PHE A 159 -9.13 -3.18 3.92
N ASN A 160 -9.90 -2.09 3.96
CA ASN A 160 -10.68 -1.76 5.14
C ASN A 160 -11.97 -2.58 5.15
N ALA A 161 -12.09 -3.55 6.06
CA ALA A 161 -13.30 -4.34 6.20
C ALA A 161 -14.46 -3.52 6.81
N LEU A 162 -15.72 -3.92 6.55
CA LEU A 162 -16.89 -3.27 7.17
C LEU A 162 -17.06 -3.59 8.66
N PHE A 163 -16.39 -4.63 9.16
CA PHE A 163 -16.36 -4.97 10.58
C PHE A 163 -15.63 -3.92 11.41
N GLU A 164 -15.77 -4.01 12.73
CA GLU A 164 -15.07 -3.16 13.69
C GLU A 164 -13.54 -3.31 13.66
N ASP A 165 -12.85 -2.41 14.34
CA ASP A 165 -11.39 -2.36 14.36
C ASP A 165 -10.73 -3.63 14.92
N ASP A 166 -11.39 -4.35 15.82
CA ASP A 166 -10.88 -5.63 16.35
C ASP A 166 -10.65 -6.65 15.24
N PHE A 167 -11.52 -6.68 14.23
CA PHE A 167 -11.34 -7.56 13.08
C PHE A 167 -10.20 -7.10 12.17
N GLN A 168 -9.97 -5.78 12.05
CA GLN A 168 -8.80 -5.27 11.33
C GLN A 168 -7.49 -5.68 12.03
N LEU A 169 -7.48 -5.69 13.37
CA LEU A 169 -6.35 -6.22 14.14
C LEU A 169 -6.19 -7.73 13.96
N GLU A 170 -7.28 -8.49 13.84
CA GLU A 170 -7.24 -9.92 13.52
C GLU A 170 -6.66 -10.19 12.12
N MET A 171 -7.06 -9.41 11.11
CA MET A 171 -6.49 -9.47 9.77
C MET A 171 -4.98 -9.18 9.79
N LEU A 172 -4.55 -8.18 10.57
CA LEU A 172 -3.13 -7.88 10.78
C LEU A 172 -2.42 -9.04 11.50
N ARG A 173 -3.02 -9.63 12.54
CA ARG A 173 -2.45 -10.81 13.23
C ARG A 173 -2.25 -11.97 12.25
N ALA A 174 -3.24 -12.28 11.43
CA ALA A 174 -3.19 -13.40 10.48
C ALA A 174 -2.03 -13.27 9.46
N ILE A 175 -1.70 -12.07 9.00
CA ILE A 175 -0.56 -11.86 8.08
C ILE A 175 0.81 -11.78 8.79
N HIS A 176 0.83 -11.71 10.13
CA HIS A 176 2.05 -11.70 10.94
C HIS A 176 2.36 -13.06 11.57
N GLU A 177 1.43 -14.02 11.52
CA GLU A 177 1.65 -15.42 11.94
C GLU A 177 2.91 -15.98 11.28
N ALA A 178 3.75 -16.66 12.08
CA ALA A 178 4.98 -17.26 11.58
C ALA A 178 4.66 -18.41 10.63
N GLY A 179 5.37 -18.48 9.51
CA GLY A 179 5.22 -19.53 8.51
C GLY A 179 5.91 -19.17 7.21
N GLU A 180 6.21 -20.17 6.38
CA GLU A 180 6.86 -19.98 5.07
C GLU A 180 6.01 -19.15 4.11
N ASP A 181 4.70 -19.14 4.32
CA ASP A 181 3.76 -18.41 3.49
C ASP A 181 3.50 -16.98 3.99
N ARG A 182 4.07 -16.56 5.12
CA ARG A 182 3.94 -15.18 5.62
C ARG A 182 4.32 -14.17 4.52
N PRO A 183 3.53 -13.11 4.26
CA PRO A 183 3.92 -12.09 3.29
C PRO A 183 5.20 -11.37 3.73
N ASN A 184 5.92 -10.80 2.78
CA ASN A 184 7.17 -10.13 3.02
C ASN A 184 6.98 -8.66 3.46
N PHE A 185 5.91 -8.02 2.98
CA PHE A 185 5.49 -6.68 3.36
C PHE A 185 3.96 -6.55 3.25
N TYR A 186 3.42 -5.43 3.69
CA TYR A 186 2.00 -5.13 3.47
C TYR A 186 1.75 -3.65 3.23
N ILE A 187 0.57 -3.34 2.73
CA ILE A 187 0.10 -1.97 2.50
C ILE A 187 -1.18 -1.82 3.30
N TYR A 188 -1.20 -0.81 4.18
CA TYR A 188 -2.31 -0.58 5.08
C TYR A 188 -2.82 0.87 4.96
N ALA A 189 -4.03 1.11 4.48
CA ALA A 189 -4.97 0.14 3.88
C ALA A 189 -5.70 0.73 2.68
N ASN A 190 -6.37 -0.15 1.92
CA ASN A 190 -7.25 0.24 0.83
C ASN A 190 -8.43 1.07 1.36
N ARG A 191 -9.21 1.63 0.44
CA ARG A 191 -10.31 2.55 0.72
C ARG A 191 -11.35 1.97 1.68
N LEU A 192 -12.05 2.87 2.37
CA LEU A 192 -13.29 2.53 3.06
C LEU A 192 -14.36 2.17 2.02
N PHE A 193 -15.41 1.48 2.46
CA PHE A 193 -16.56 1.16 1.63
C PHE A 193 -17.84 1.64 2.32
N ASP A 194 -18.72 2.27 1.56
CA ASP A 194 -20.06 2.65 2.02
C ASP A 194 -21.10 1.90 1.17
N PRO A 195 -21.83 0.91 1.74
CA PRO A 195 -22.84 0.14 1.03
C PRO A 195 -24.09 0.95 0.67
N ASN A 196 -24.32 2.09 1.34
CA ASN A 196 -25.50 2.92 1.16
C ASN A 196 -25.25 4.09 0.22
N ARG A 197 -23.99 4.50 0.05
CA ARG A 197 -23.64 5.54 -0.92
C ARG A 197 -23.92 5.08 -2.34
N GLU A 198 -24.55 5.97 -3.11
CA GLU A 198 -24.80 5.78 -4.53
C GLU A 198 -23.88 6.67 -5.36
N PHE A 199 -23.38 6.14 -6.47
CA PHE A 199 -22.65 6.88 -7.48
C PHE A 199 -22.93 6.29 -8.86
N ASP A 200 -23.37 7.13 -9.80
CA ASP A 200 -23.63 6.73 -11.20
C ASP A 200 -24.58 5.52 -11.31
N GLY A 201 -25.68 5.54 -10.56
CA GLY A 201 -26.71 4.50 -10.55
C GLY A 201 -26.31 3.18 -9.86
N LYS A 202 -25.17 3.16 -9.15
CA LYS A 202 -24.71 1.99 -8.39
C LYS A 202 -24.59 2.31 -6.91
N ARG A 203 -25.21 1.47 -6.07
CA ARG A 203 -25.01 1.47 -4.61
C ARG A 203 -23.74 0.72 -4.25
N GLY A 204 -23.07 1.17 -3.19
CA GLY A 204 -21.82 0.57 -2.73
C GLY A 204 -20.60 1.27 -3.34
N VAL A 205 -20.04 2.25 -2.63
CA VAL A 205 -18.96 3.09 -3.15
C VAL A 205 -17.75 3.04 -2.23
N ALA A 206 -16.58 2.72 -2.81
CA ALA A 206 -15.31 2.81 -2.12
C ALA A 206 -14.81 4.27 -2.08
N TYR A 207 -14.48 4.78 -0.90
CA TYR A 207 -14.11 6.18 -0.68
C TYR A 207 -12.84 6.35 0.17
N GLY A 208 -12.18 7.50 -0.02
CA GLY A 208 -11.04 7.93 0.79
C GLY A 208 -11.41 9.08 1.73
N GLY A 209 -10.45 9.95 2.01
CA GLY A 209 -10.69 11.15 2.83
C GLY A 209 -10.47 10.94 4.34
N PRO A 210 -10.86 11.92 5.17
CA PRO A 210 -10.46 11.99 6.58
C PRO A 210 -10.79 10.74 7.40
N ASP A 211 -11.99 10.18 7.23
CA ASP A 211 -12.40 8.95 7.95
C ASP A 211 -11.45 7.77 7.68
N LEU A 212 -10.89 7.69 6.47
CA LEU A 212 -9.92 6.64 6.12
C LEU A 212 -8.62 6.80 6.90
N SER A 213 -8.06 8.01 6.99
CA SER A 213 -6.89 8.24 7.85
C SER A 213 -7.21 8.04 9.32
N ASP A 214 -8.37 8.51 9.78
CA ASP A 214 -8.76 8.45 11.19
C ASP A 214 -8.86 6.98 11.65
N ARG A 215 -9.47 6.12 10.82
CA ARG A 215 -9.51 4.68 11.08
C ARG A 215 -8.12 4.04 10.99
N ASN A 216 -7.39 4.27 9.90
CA ASN A 216 -6.10 3.62 9.69
C ASN A 216 -5.11 3.96 10.81
N LEU A 217 -5.01 5.23 11.20
CA LEU A 217 -4.11 5.68 12.27
C LEU A 217 -4.49 5.08 13.63
N ARG A 218 -5.79 4.99 13.94
CA ARG A 218 -6.27 4.38 15.19
C ARG A 218 -5.94 2.89 15.27
N VAL A 219 -6.24 2.12 14.22
CA VAL A 219 -5.90 0.70 14.15
C VAL A 219 -4.39 0.48 14.23
N MET A 220 -3.60 1.26 13.48
CA MET A 220 -2.14 1.10 13.50
C MET A 220 -1.50 1.53 14.83
N THR A 221 -2.09 2.48 15.56
CA THR A 221 -1.69 2.79 16.94
C THR A 221 -1.94 1.61 17.88
N GLN A 222 -3.12 0.99 17.81
CA GLN A 222 -3.45 -0.19 18.61
C GLN A 222 -2.55 -1.39 18.26
N PHE A 223 -2.36 -1.65 16.96
CA PHE A 223 -1.48 -2.70 16.46
C PHE A 223 -0.04 -2.53 16.95
N ALA A 224 0.53 -1.32 16.84
CA ALA A 224 1.87 -1.04 17.32
C ALA A 224 2.01 -1.30 18.83
N ALA A 225 0.97 -0.99 19.62
CA ALA A 225 0.95 -1.27 21.05
C ALA A 225 0.90 -2.79 21.34
N LEU A 226 0.10 -3.55 20.59
CA LEU A 226 0.05 -5.01 20.68
C LEU A 226 1.40 -5.66 20.35
N CYS A 227 2.08 -5.19 19.30
CA CYS A 227 3.43 -5.65 18.96
C CYS A 227 4.45 -5.37 20.08
N ARG A 228 4.41 -4.18 20.70
CA ARG A 228 5.31 -3.84 21.82
C ARG A 228 5.09 -4.71 23.06
N ARG A 229 3.84 -5.10 23.32
CA ARG A 229 3.50 -6.01 24.41
C ARG A 229 3.77 -7.49 24.10
N GLY A 230 4.23 -7.80 22.88
CA GLY A 230 4.50 -9.18 22.45
C GLY A 230 3.26 -10.01 22.15
N GLU A 231 2.07 -9.40 22.10
CA GLU A 231 0.80 -10.09 21.79
C GLU A 231 0.65 -10.40 20.29
N ILE A 232 1.40 -9.68 19.45
CA ILE A 232 1.52 -9.92 18.01
C ILE A 232 3.02 -9.86 17.68
N PRO A 233 3.52 -10.70 16.74
CA PRO A 233 4.90 -10.62 16.28
C PRO A 233 5.30 -9.21 15.82
N ALA A 234 6.62 -8.97 15.79
CA ALA A 234 7.17 -7.72 15.28
C ALA A 234 6.61 -7.39 13.88
N PRO A 235 6.28 -6.12 13.62
CA PRO A 235 5.59 -5.72 12.40
C PRO A 235 6.46 -6.00 11.17
N LEU A 236 5.84 -6.58 10.14
CA LEU A 236 6.43 -6.61 8.79
C LEU A 236 6.66 -5.16 8.31
N PRO A 237 7.64 -4.92 7.42
CA PRO A 237 7.72 -3.66 6.71
C PRO A 237 6.39 -3.35 6.03
N TRP A 238 5.94 -2.10 6.14
CA TRP A 238 4.68 -1.71 5.52
C TRP A 238 4.69 -0.33 4.90
N SER A 239 3.81 -0.18 3.92
CA SER A 239 3.55 1.07 3.23
C SER A 239 2.21 1.64 3.68
N ALA A 240 2.20 2.90 4.12
CA ALA A 240 0.98 3.57 4.50
C ALA A 240 0.18 4.03 3.28
N THR A 241 -1.13 3.86 3.36
CA THR A 241 -2.08 4.48 2.44
C THR A 241 -3.29 5.01 3.20
N GLY A 242 -3.97 5.98 2.60
CA GLY A 242 -5.23 6.50 3.12
C GLY A 242 -5.12 7.93 3.59
N ASN A 243 -5.65 8.83 2.77
CA ASN A 243 -5.76 10.27 3.05
C ASN A 243 -4.45 10.93 3.55
N ILE A 244 -3.33 10.53 2.94
CA ILE A 244 -2.07 11.25 3.07
C ILE A 244 -2.19 12.49 2.19
N ASP A 245 -2.63 13.59 2.81
CA ASP A 245 -2.94 14.88 2.18
C ASP A 245 -1.83 15.92 2.38
N SER A 246 -0.76 15.54 3.08
CA SER A 246 0.34 16.41 3.48
C SER A 246 1.56 15.59 3.90
N GLY A 247 2.73 16.22 3.93
CA GLY A 247 3.93 15.59 4.45
C GLY A 247 3.84 15.30 5.95
N ARG A 248 3.14 16.16 6.71
CA ARG A 248 2.76 15.91 8.10
C ARG A 248 2.03 14.58 8.25
N MET A 249 0.98 14.36 7.46
CA MET A 249 0.20 13.13 7.53
C MET A 249 1.04 11.89 7.16
N ALA A 250 1.96 12.00 6.20
CA ALA A 250 2.89 10.92 5.90
C ALA A 250 3.75 10.53 7.12
N LEU A 251 4.15 11.52 7.92
CA LEU A 251 4.94 11.31 9.13
C LEU A 251 4.11 10.81 10.32
N GLU A 252 2.82 11.16 10.40
CA GLU A 252 1.89 10.53 11.35
C GLU A 252 1.83 9.00 11.14
N TYR A 253 1.81 8.55 9.89
CA TYR A 253 1.91 7.13 9.58
C TYR A 253 3.30 6.56 9.91
N ALA A 254 4.37 7.30 9.62
CA ALA A 254 5.74 6.88 9.95
C ALA A 254 5.93 6.65 11.45
N LEU A 255 5.45 7.57 12.29
CA LEU A 255 5.49 7.45 13.75
C LEU A 255 4.80 6.17 14.26
N ARG A 256 3.79 5.66 13.53
CA ARG A 256 3.08 4.40 13.81
C ARG A 256 3.74 3.16 13.18
N GLY A 257 4.87 3.33 12.52
CA GLY A 257 5.71 2.25 12.01
C GLY A 257 5.77 2.13 10.49
N ALA A 258 5.11 3.00 9.72
CA ALA A 258 5.13 2.91 8.26
C ALA A 258 6.53 3.18 7.72
N THR A 259 7.06 2.25 6.92
CA THR A 259 8.41 2.35 6.34
C THR A 259 8.44 3.00 4.97
N SER A 260 7.28 3.17 4.35
CA SER A 260 7.05 3.96 3.14
C SER A 260 5.58 4.42 3.10
N PHE A 261 5.17 5.14 2.08
CA PHE A 261 3.77 5.52 1.87
C PHE A 261 3.42 5.64 0.39
N GLN A 262 2.14 5.47 0.06
CA GLN A 262 1.61 5.67 -1.29
C GLN A 262 0.55 6.78 -1.30
N LEU A 263 0.55 7.55 -2.39
CA LEU A 263 -0.33 8.69 -2.60
C LEU A 263 -1.16 8.46 -3.87
N HIS A 264 -2.48 8.65 -3.77
CA HIS A 264 -3.37 8.58 -4.93
C HIS A 264 -4.17 9.88 -5.08
N THR A 265 -5.10 10.15 -4.17
CA THR A 265 -6.00 11.32 -4.23
C THR A 265 -5.24 12.64 -4.33
N PHE A 266 -4.10 12.74 -3.66
CA PHE A 266 -3.26 13.94 -3.64
C PHE A 266 -2.76 14.35 -5.03
N PHE A 267 -2.46 13.39 -5.92
CA PHE A 267 -2.08 13.65 -7.32
C PHE A 267 -3.28 13.90 -8.24
N GLN A 268 -4.51 13.84 -7.72
CA GLN A 268 -5.74 14.03 -8.50
C GLN A 268 -6.48 15.32 -8.13
N LEU A 269 -5.97 16.09 -7.17
CA LEU A 269 -6.62 17.32 -6.72
C LEU A 269 -6.78 18.34 -7.86
N PRO A 270 -7.83 19.18 -7.83
CA PRO A 270 -7.96 20.32 -8.72
C PRO A 270 -6.74 21.25 -8.66
N ALA A 271 -6.45 21.95 -9.76
CA ALA A 271 -5.29 22.85 -9.83
C ALA A 271 -5.31 23.97 -8.78
N SER A 272 -6.50 24.41 -8.35
CA SER A 272 -6.70 25.40 -7.29
C SER A 272 -6.19 24.94 -5.92
N GLU A 273 -5.95 23.64 -5.74
CA GLU A 273 -5.43 23.08 -4.49
C GLU A 273 -3.90 23.13 -4.41
N PHE A 274 -3.19 23.64 -5.43
CA PHE A 274 -1.73 23.70 -5.45
C PHE A 274 -1.22 25.14 -5.56
N ASP A 275 -0.19 25.47 -4.77
CA ASP A 275 0.42 26.80 -4.76
C ASP A 275 1.30 27.04 -6.01
N LEU A 276 1.94 25.98 -6.53
CA LEU A 276 2.79 26.07 -7.71
C LEU A 276 1.94 26.29 -8.97
N GLN A 277 2.14 27.44 -9.62
CA GLN A 277 1.29 27.89 -10.74
C GLN A 277 1.66 27.22 -12.08
N SER A 278 2.93 26.88 -12.30
CA SER A 278 3.45 26.25 -13.51
C SER A 278 3.89 24.80 -13.27
N GLY A 279 4.25 24.09 -14.34
CA GLY A 279 4.69 22.68 -14.29
C GLY A 279 3.55 21.66 -14.42
N THR A 280 3.93 20.39 -14.43
CA THR A 280 2.98 19.27 -14.51
C THR A 280 2.19 19.11 -13.21
N ARG A 281 1.10 18.34 -13.25
CA ARG A 281 0.34 18.02 -12.02
C ARG A 281 1.23 17.34 -10.97
N THR A 282 2.15 16.48 -11.41
CA THR A 282 3.11 15.81 -10.53
C THR A 282 4.02 16.83 -9.85
N ASP A 283 4.57 17.80 -10.59
CA ASP A 283 5.43 18.85 -10.04
C ASP A 283 4.70 19.65 -8.96
N LYS A 284 3.46 20.06 -9.25
CA LYS A 284 2.61 20.82 -8.33
C LYS A 284 2.30 20.04 -7.04
N ALA A 285 1.96 18.77 -7.18
CA ALA A 285 1.70 17.89 -6.05
C ALA A 285 2.97 17.71 -5.21
N LEU A 286 4.10 17.31 -5.81
CA LEU A 286 5.36 17.12 -5.10
C LEU A 286 5.82 18.41 -4.41
N HIS A 287 5.68 19.56 -5.08
CA HIS A 287 5.99 20.85 -4.48
C HIS A 287 5.20 21.08 -3.18
N LYS A 288 3.87 20.89 -3.21
CA LYS A 288 3.03 21.02 -2.02
C LYS A 288 3.38 19.99 -0.95
N LEU A 289 3.59 18.73 -1.33
CA LEU A 289 3.94 17.65 -0.40
C LEU A 289 5.22 17.95 0.38
N TYR A 290 6.27 18.38 -0.31
CA TYR A 290 7.58 18.61 0.29
C TYR A 290 7.69 19.96 1.00
N PHE A 291 7.20 21.03 0.37
CA PHE A 291 7.58 22.40 0.72
C PHE A 291 6.48 23.25 1.37
N HIS A 292 5.25 22.72 1.56
CA HIS A 292 4.22 23.51 2.24
C HIS A 292 4.70 23.96 3.63
N PRO A 293 4.65 25.26 3.98
CA PRO A 293 5.39 25.81 5.11
C PRO A 293 4.90 25.32 6.48
N LYS A 294 3.68 24.81 6.57
CA LYS A 294 3.07 24.34 7.83
C LYS A 294 2.91 22.82 7.92
N THR A 295 2.80 22.14 6.77
CA THR A 295 2.43 20.71 6.72
C THR A 295 3.26 19.93 5.71
N GLY A 296 4.24 20.57 5.07
CA GLY A 296 5.16 19.94 4.14
C GLY A 296 6.10 18.96 4.82
N PHE A 297 6.56 17.99 4.04
CA PHE A 297 7.37 16.87 4.51
C PHE A 297 8.70 17.34 5.11
N ILE A 298 9.38 18.30 4.47
CA ILE A 298 10.68 18.80 4.95
C ILE A 298 10.53 19.49 6.30
N VAL A 299 9.56 20.39 6.43
CA VAL A 299 9.30 21.12 7.69
C VAL A 299 9.01 20.14 8.83
N TRP A 300 8.16 19.14 8.59
CA TRP A 300 7.81 18.17 9.61
C TRP A 300 8.92 17.17 9.93
N MET A 301 9.75 16.80 8.94
CA MET A 301 10.96 16.03 9.18
C MET A 301 11.91 16.78 10.13
N HIS A 302 12.14 18.07 9.90
CA HIS A 302 12.97 18.89 10.78
C HIS A 302 12.37 19.09 12.18
N HIS A 303 11.05 19.31 12.26
CA HIS A 303 10.34 19.39 13.53
C HIS A 303 10.49 18.10 14.34
N LEU A 304 10.21 16.94 13.73
CA LEU A 304 10.35 15.65 14.41
C LEU A 304 11.80 15.33 14.77
N ALA A 305 12.77 15.71 13.93
CA ALA A 305 14.18 15.57 14.29
C ALA A 305 14.55 16.39 15.53
N GLU A 306 13.94 17.55 15.75
CA GLU A 306 14.14 18.32 16.98
C GLU A 306 13.45 17.68 18.18
N VAL A 307 12.18 17.30 18.04
CA VAL A 307 11.40 16.66 19.10
C VAL A 307 12.05 15.35 19.57
N LEU A 308 12.63 14.59 18.64
CA LEU A 308 13.22 13.27 18.88
C LEU A 308 14.75 13.30 19.03
N SER A 309 15.38 14.48 19.02
CA SER A 309 16.84 14.65 19.07
C SER A 309 17.59 13.82 18.02
N LEU A 310 17.08 13.77 16.79
CA LEU A 310 17.66 13.01 15.67
C LEU A 310 18.76 13.81 14.94
N PRO A 311 19.76 13.13 14.34
CA PRO A 311 20.74 13.76 13.47
C PRO A 311 20.07 14.47 12.28
N ARG A 312 20.57 15.66 11.92
CA ARG A 312 20.03 16.44 10.79
C ARG A 312 20.74 16.17 9.45
N LYS A 313 21.85 15.42 9.44
CA LYS A 313 22.70 15.21 8.25
C LYS A 313 23.36 13.81 8.22
N PRO A 314 22.85 12.85 7.41
CA PRO A 314 21.55 12.88 6.73
C PRO A 314 20.42 12.52 7.70
N LEU A 315 19.33 13.26 7.66
CA LEU A 315 18.06 12.86 8.28
C LEU A 315 17.27 12.01 7.27
N ARG A 316 16.89 10.79 7.66
CA ARG A 316 16.17 9.84 6.82
C ARG A 316 14.74 9.66 7.33
N PHE A 317 13.80 9.41 6.42
CA PHE A 317 12.42 9.06 6.78
C PHE A 317 12.36 7.91 7.81
N ARG A 318 13.24 6.91 7.64
CA ARG A 318 13.33 5.74 8.53
C ARG A 318 13.75 6.08 9.95
N ASP A 319 14.37 7.23 10.19
CA ASP A 319 14.79 7.64 11.53
C ASP A 319 13.59 8.00 12.42
N VAL A 320 12.44 8.35 11.82
CA VAL A 320 11.19 8.70 12.51
C VAL A 320 10.31 7.47 12.79
N VAL A 321 10.57 6.37 12.09
CA VAL A 321 9.65 5.22 12.04
C VAL A 321 9.46 4.60 13.43
N GLY A 322 8.21 4.43 13.85
CA GLY A 322 7.84 3.77 15.09
C GLY A 322 8.10 4.56 16.37
N ARG A 323 8.36 5.87 16.29
CA ARG A 323 8.72 6.72 17.44
C ARG A 323 7.55 7.48 18.08
N LEU A 324 6.30 7.08 17.85
CA LEU A 324 5.12 7.77 18.39
C LEU A 324 5.20 7.99 19.92
N GLU A 325 5.60 6.97 20.69
CA GLU A 325 5.68 7.11 22.16
C GLU A 325 6.71 8.13 22.60
N SER A 326 7.86 8.19 21.93
CA SER A 326 8.88 9.19 22.21
C SER A 326 8.37 10.62 21.95
N VAL A 327 7.54 10.81 20.92
CA VAL A 327 6.87 12.10 20.68
C VAL A 327 5.89 12.41 21.80
N LEU A 328 5.02 11.47 22.17
CA LEU A 328 4.02 11.67 23.23
C LEU A 328 4.67 11.95 24.61
N GLN A 329 5.82 11.32 24.90
CA GLN A 329 6.59 11.55 26.12
C GLN A 329 7.35 12.88 26.13
N SER A 330 7.64 13.46 24.96
CA SER A 330 8.36 14.73 24.86
C SER A 330 7.53 15.94 25.35
N GLY A 331 6.21 15.79 25.48
CA GLY A 331 5.30 16.85 25.90
C GLY A 331 5.21 18.04 24.95
N ARG A 332 5.72 17.91 23.72
CA ARG A 332 5.73 18.95 22.67
C ARG A 332 4.71 18.71 21.58
#